data_AF-A0A132B5E9-F1
#
_entry.id   AF-A0A132B5E9-F1
#
_cell.length_a   1.000
_cell.length_b   1.000
_cell.length_c   1.000
_cell.angle_alpha   90.00
_cell.angle_beta   90.00
_cell.angle_gamma   90.00
#
_symmetry.space_group_name_H-M   'P 1'
#
loop_
_entity.id
_entity.type
_entity.pdbx_description
1 polymer ?
#
loop_
_entity_poly.entity_id
_entity_poly.type
_entity_poly.pdbx_seq_one_letter_code
_entity_poly.pdbx_strand_id
1 'polypeptide(L)'
;MASAGDSQLFEEAFTITTFDQSKYDRVARIGGTSADSQTVMTLDINTELYPCSVGETLHCVLASSLNLDGTKDDGRGWRDVARSGPGGETSLADMFEYVCHGKIYKFEDGEDGQTIKAYISFGGLLMALEGPYKKLTPLHVDYVYLLCKK
;
A
#
# COMPACT_ATOMS: atom_id res chain seq x y z
N MET A 1 6.53 -16.48 19.22
CA MET A 1 5.56 -15.53 18.62
C MET A 1 6.38 -14.38 18.06
N ALA A 2 6.72 -14.44 16.77
CA ALA A 2 7.34 -13.30 16.10
C ALA A 2 6.26 -12.21 15.98
N SER A 3 6.58 -11.01 16.43
CA SER A 3 5.70 -9.85 16.30
C SER A 3 5.57 -9.54 14.81
N ALA A 4 4.34 -9.52 14.28
CA ALA A 4 4.04 -9.14 12.89
C ALA A 4 4.40 -7.67 12.55
N GLY A 5 5.08 -6.96 13.46
CA GLY A 5 5.32 -5.51 13.40
C GLY A 5 6.65 -5.07 12.79
N ASP A 6 7.60 -5.95 12.49
CA ASP A 6 8.93 -5.50 12.02
C ASP A 6 8.99 -5.23 10.50
N SER A 7 8.04 -5.78 9.74
CA SER A 7 7.97 -5.59 8.29
C SER A 7 6.96 -4.53 7.84
N GLN A 8 5.99 -4.16 8.68
CA GLN A 8 4.96 -3.17 8.36
C GLN A 8 5.50 -1.75 8.60
N LEU A 9 5.60 -0.96 7.54
CA LEU A 9 6.16 0.38 7.57
C LEU A 9 5.08 1.44 7.81
N PHE A 10 3.87 1.18 7.33
CA PHE A 10 2.75 2.11 7.41
C PHE A 10 1.44 1.31 7.43
N GLU A 11 0.51 1.73 8.26
CA GLU A 11 -0.85 1.19 8.31
C GLU A 11 -1.82 2.33 8.61
N GLU A 12 -2.84 2.49 7.76
CA GLU A 12 -3.90 3.48 8.00
C GLU A 12 -5.20 3.06 7.30
N ALA A 13 -6.32 3.45 7.89
CA ALA A 13 -7.64 3.34 7.28
C ALA A 13 -7.99 4.65 6.56
N PHE A 14 -8.30 4.57 5.27
CA PHE A 14 -8.70 5.70 4.44
C PHE A 14 -10.17 5.59 4.07
N THR A 15 -10.94 6.66 4.25
CA THR A 15 -12.28 6.76 3.64
C THR A 15 -12.12 7.27 2.21
N ILE A 16 -12.66 6.54 1.24
CA ILE A 16 -12.61 6.94 -0.18
C ILE A 16 -13.53 8.15 -0.39
N THR A 17 -12.95 9.28 -0.81
CA THR A 17 -13.66 10.54 -1.03
C THR A 17 -13.85 10.84 -2.52
N THR A 18 -12.96 10.36 -3.38
CA THR A 18 -13.04 10.56 -4.83
C THR A 18 -12.76 9.28 -5.58
N PHE A 19 -13.38 9.15 -6.76
CA PHE A 19 -13.23 8.01 -7.66
C PHE A 19 -13.31 8.51 -9.10
N ASP A 20 -12.24 8.32 -9.88
CA ASP A 20 -12.16 8.70 -11.29
C ASP A 20 -11.71 7.52 -12.16
N GLN A 21 -12.61 7.03 -13.01
CA GLN A 21 -12.37 5.97 -14.00
C GLN A 21 -12.50 6.51 -15.44
N SER A 22 -12.49 7.84 -15.64
CA SER A 22 -12.81 8.44 -16.94
C SER A 22 -11.81 8.10 -18.06
N LYS A 23 -10.57 7.74 -17.70
CA LYS A 23 -9.47 7.52 -18.67
C LYS A 23 -9.22 6.07 -19.02
N TYR A 24 -9.61 5.13 -18.17
CA TYR A 24 -9.25 3.72 -18.32
C TYR A 24 -10.43 2.82 -17.92
N ASP A 25 -10.67 1.77 -18.69
CA ASP A 25 -11.81 0.88 -18.44
C ASP A 25 -11.65 0.03 -17.17
N ARG A 26 -10.40 -0.29 -16.79
CA ARG A 26 -10.08 -1.26 -15.71
C ARG A 26 -9.30 -0.66 -14.55
N VAL A 27 -8.97 0.63 -14.62
CA VAL A 27 -8.18 1.32 -13.60
C VAL A 27 -8.91 2.59 -13.21
N ALA A 28 -9.12 2.77 -11.91
CA ALA A 28 -9.62 4.03 -11.38
C ALA A 28 -8.56 4.67 -10.48
N ARG A 29 -8.53 6.00 -10.48
CA ARG A 29 -7.81 6.79 -9.50
C ARG A 29 -8.75 7.09 -8.35
N ILE A 30 -8.45 6.54 -7.18
CA ILE A 30 -9.18 6.80 -5.94
C ILE A 30 -8.43 7.81 -5.08
N GLY A 31 -9.16 8.73 -4.48
CA GLY A 31 -8.67 9.61 -3.44
C GLY A 31 -9.27 9.20 -2.09
N GLY A 32 -8.45 9.19 -1.05
CA GLY A 32 -8.89 8.85 0.30
C GLY A 32 -8.25 9.73 1.36
N THR A 33 -8.92 9.86 2.49
CA THR A 33 -8.46 10.64 3.63
C THR A 33 -8.46 9.77 4.88
N SER A 34 -7.41 9.86 5.69
CA SER A 34 -7.29 9.12 6.95
C SER A 34 -8.37 9.55 7.94
N ALA A 35 -8.69 8.68 8.90
CA ALA A 35 -9.69 8.96 9.92
C ALA A 35 -9.38 10.22 10.77
N ASP A 36 -8.09 10.50 10.99
CA ASP A 36 -7.61 11.70 11.70
C ASP A 36 -7.45 12.94 10.79
N SER A 37 -7.76 12.82 9.50
CA SER A 37 -7.61 13.85 8.47
C SER A 37 -6.19 14.42 8.31
N GLN A 38 -5.18 13.70 8.79
CA GLN A 38 -3.78 14.12 8.68
C GLN A 38 -3.09 13.59 7.44
N THR A 39 -3.62 12.52 6.83
CA THR A 39 -3.00 11.84 5.69
C THR A 39 -3.98 11.74 4.54
N VAL A 40 -3.53 12.13 3.36
CA VAL A 40 -4.28 12.06 2.11
C VAL A 40 -3.58 11.08 1.18
N MET A 41 -4.38 10.20 0.59
CA MET A 41 -3.93 9.17 -0.34
C MET A 41 -4.56 9.40 -1.71
N THR A 42 -3.77 9.29 -2.76
CA THR A 42 -4.24 9.08 -4.13
C THR A 42 -3.65 7.77 -4.62
N LEU A 43 -4.48 6.85 -5.12
CA LEU A 43 -4.05 5.51 -5.54
C LEU A 43 -4.73 5.12 -6.85
N ASP A 44 -3.96 4.64 -7.82
CA ASP A 44 -4.48 3.96 -8.99
C ASP A 44 -4.73 2.48 -8.64
N ILE A 45 -5.96 2.01 -8.82
CA ILE A 45 -6.38 0.65 -8.46
C ILE A 45 -7.06 -0.05 -9.63
N ASN A 46 -6.82 -1.37 -9.77
CA ASN A 46 -7.51 -2.18 -10.75
C ASN A 46 -8.92 -2.53 -10.26
N THR A 47 -9.93 -1.86 -10.82
CA THR A 47 -11.32 -1.96 -10.39
C THR A 47 -12.01 -3.25 -10.84
N GLU A 48 -11.45 -3.97 -11.81
CA GLU A 48 -11.96 -5.28 -12.25
C GLU A 48 -11.67 -6.36 -11.19
N LEU A 49 -10.50 -6.27 -10.55
CA LEU A 49 -10.07 -7.22 -9.51
C LEU A 49 -10.54 -6.81 -8.11
N TYR A 50 -10.54 -5.50 -7.84
CA TYR A 50 -10.86 -4.96 -6.53
C TYR A 50 -11.78 -3.74 -6.69
N PRO A 51 -13.10 -3.96 -6.79
CA PRO A 51 -14.06 -2.88 -7.01
C PRO A 51 -14.10 -1.98 -5.78
N CYS A 52 -14.00 -0.66 -5.96
CA CYS A 52 -14.08 0.32 -4.87
C CYS A 52 -15.16 1.35 -5.16
N SER A 53 -15.78 1.89 -4.11
CA SER A 53 -16.79 2.95 -4.20
C SER A 53 -16.49 4.11 -3.25
N VAL A 54 -16.93 5.31 -3.61
CA VAL A 54 -16.87 6.47 -2.72
C VAL A 54 -17.69 6.21 -1.46
N GLY A 55 -17.13 6.55 -0.30
CA GLY A 55 -17.71 6.31 1.03
C GLY A 55 -17.31 4.98 1.67
N GLU A 56 -16.64 4.08 0.94
CA GLU A 56 -16.05 2.89 1.54
C GLU A 56 -14.78 3.22 2.34
N THR A 57 -14.51 2.43 3.37
CA THR A 57 -13.26 2.47 4.11
C THR A 57 -12.30 1.44 3.53
N LEU A 58 -11.08 1.86 3.23
CA LEU A 58 -10.00 1.02 2.75
C LEU A 58 -8.91 0.96 3.81
N HIS A 59 -8.66 -0.22 4.36
CA HIS A 59 -7.51 -0.46 5.21
C HIS A 59 -6.29 -0.72 4.33
N CYS A 60 -5.32 0.19 4.39
CA CYS A 60 -4.11 0.16 3.59
C CYS A 60 -2.88 -0.06 4.48
N VAL A 61 -2.08 -1.06 4.14
CA VAL A 61 -0.81 -1.38 4.80
C VAL A 61 0.30 -1.39 3.76
N LEU A 62 1.42 -0.72 4.08
CA LEU A 62 2.66 -0.82 3.31
C LEU A 62 3.68 -1.61 4.12
N ALA A 63 4.22 -2.66 3.51
CA ALA A 63 5.20 -3.54 4.16
C ALA A 63 6.47 -3.68 3.31
N SER A 64 7.61 -3.89 3.97
CA SER A 64 8.90 -4.16 3.32
C SER A 64 9.09 -5.64 2.96
N SER A 65 8.33 -6.55 3.59
CA SER A 65 8.36 -8.00 3.34
C SER A 65 6.97 -8.61 3.56
N LEU A 66 6.68 -9.70 2.86
CA LEU A 66 5.48 -10.51 3.04
C LEU A 66 5.65 -11.63 4.08
N ASN A 67 6.90 -11.92 4.47
CA ASN A 67 7.18 -12.95 5.47
C ASN A 67 6.71 -12.48 6.84
N LEU A 68 6.00 -13.35 7.56
CA LEU A 68 5.52 -13.07 8.92
C LEU A 68 6.65 -12.85 9.93
N ASP A 69 7.85 -13.35 9.63
CA ASP A 69 9.04 -13.20 10.46
C ASP A 69 9.87 -11.93 10.14
N GLY A 70 9.45 -11.15 9.14
CA GLY A 70 10.12 -9.92 8.72
C GLY A 70 11.45 -10.12 7.98
N THR A 71 11.82 -11.36 7.66
CA THR A 71 13.01 -11.63 6.85
C THR A 71 12.88 -10.98 5.47
N LYS A 72 13.96 -10.34 5.01
CA LYS A 72 14.00 -9.76 3.66
C LYS A 72 13.86 -10.88 2.65
N ASP A 73 13.11 -10.59 1.61
CA ASP A 73 12.88 -11.53 0.53
C ASP A 73 14.19 -11.71 -0.27
N ASP A 74 14.95 -12.77 0.03
CA ASP A 74 16.26 -13.11 -0.56
C ASP A 74 16.17 -13.55 -2.04
N GLY A 75 15.33 -12.87 -2.83
CA GLY A 75 15.04 -13.21 -4.23
C GLY A 75 13.94 -14.25 -4.42
N ARG A 76 13.17 -14.59 -3.37
CA ARG A 76 11.98 -15.45 -3.44
C ARG A 76 10.73 -14.62 -3.78
N GLY A 77 10.70 -14.06 -4.99
CA GLY A 77 9.57 -13.24 -5.43
C GLY A 77 8.22 -13.99 -5.37
N TRP A 78 7.12 -13.28 -5.61
CA TRP A 78 5.71 -13.76 -5.55
C TRP A 78 5.45 -15.21 -6.06
N ARG A 79 6.25 -15.68 -7.02
CA ARG A 79 6.21 -17.06 -7.52
C ARG A 79 6.45 -18.13 -6.46
N ASP A 80 7.26 -17.86 -5.44
CA ASP A 80 7.52 -18.84 -4.38
C ASP A 80 6.37 -18.87 -3.35
N VAL A 81 5.72 -17.73 -3.09
CA VAL A 81 4.42 -17.67 -2.37
C VAL A 81 3.34 -18.43 -3.12
N ALA A 82 3.27 -18.32 -4.45
CA ALA A 82 2.33 -19.08 -5.27
C ALA A 82 2.64 -20.59 -5.34
N ARG A 83 3.91 -20.99 -5.16
CA ARG A 83 4.36 -22.41 -5.16
C ARG A 83 4.07 -23.12 -3.84
N SER A 84 3.83 -22.37 -2.78
CA SER A 84 3.47 -22.89 -1.46
C SER A 84 2.14 -23.66 -1.44
N GLY A 85 1.27 -23.48 -2.44
CA GLY A 85 0.02 -24.24 -2.56
C GLY A 85 -0.91 -24.11 -1.34
N PRO A 86 -2.02 -24.86 -1.27
CA PRO A 86 -2.80 -24.99 -0.06
C PRO A 86 -1.99 -25.79 0.97
N GLY A 87 -1.28 -25.09 1.86
CA GLY A 87 -0.48 -25.69 2.94
C GLY A 87 0.95 -25.17 3.10
N GLY A 88 1.40 -24.19 2.30
CA GLY A 88 2.70 -23.56 2.54
C GLY A 88 2.64 -22.42 3.56
N GLU A 89 3.78 -21.79 3.78
CA GLU A 89 3.97 -20.82 4.87
C GLU A 89 2.95 -19.67 4.78
N THR A 90 2.14 -19.50 5.83
CA THR A 90 1.20 -18.40 5.94
C THR A 90 1.94 -17.07 5.78
N SER A 91 1.50 -16.23 4.86
CA SER A 91 2.11 -14.95 4.55
C SER A 91 1.20 -13.80 4.95
N LEU A 92 1.73 -12.58 5.03
CA LEU A 92 0.89 -11.39 5.21
C LEU A 92 -0.12 -11.25 4.07
N ALA A 93 0.22 -11.68 2.86
CA ALA A 93 -0.66 -11.56 1.69
C ALA A 93 -1.98 -12.34 1.84
N ASP A 94 -1.99 -13.46 2.57
CA ASP A 94 -3.19 -14.28 2.78
C ASP A 94 -4.26 -13.58 3.63
N MET A 95 -3.90 -12.49 4.31
CA MET A 95 -4.79 -11.70 5.18
C MET A 95 -5.41 -10.49 4.48
N PHE A 96 -5.03 -10.22 3.22
CA PHE A 96 -5.47 -9.05 2.45
C PHE A 96 -6.04 -9.48 1.10
N GLU A 97 -6.96 -8.67 0.59
CA GLU A 97 -7.72 -8.99 -0.63
C GLU A 97 -7.02 -8.48 -1.89
N TYR A 98 -6.21 -7.42 -1.76
CA TYR A 98 -5.49 -6.82 -2.87
C TYR A 98 -4.03 -6.56 -2.48
N VAL A 99 -3.11 -7.13 -3.26
CA VAL A 99 -1.67 -7.06 -3.01
C VAL A 99 -0.93 -6.58 -4.25
N CYS A 100 -0.05 -5.60 -4.08
CA CYS A 100 0.79 -5.07 -5.16
C CYS A 100 2.24 -4.91 -4.68
N HIS A 101 3.21 -5.21 -5.53
CA HIS A 101 4.63 -4.94 -5.27
C HIS A 101 5.08 -3.73 -6.09
N GLY A 102 5.78 -2.81 -5.46
CA GLY A 102 6.14 -1.54 -6.06
C GLY A 102 7.43 -0.96 -5.53
N LYS A 103 7.80 0.17 -6.12
CA LYS A 103 9.00 0.93 -5.77
C LYS A 103 8.62 2.36 -5.40
N ILE A 104 9.18 2.85 -4.31
CA ILE A 104 9.13 4.26 -3.95
C ILE A 104 10.20 4.98 -4.77
N TYR A 105 9.80 5.97 -5.56
CA TYR A 105 10.70 6.59 -6.54
C TYR A 105 10.94 8.08 -6.29
N LYS A 106 10.10 8.73 -5.48
CA LYS A 106 10.23 10.15 -5.19
C LYS A 106 9.66 10.48 -3.82
N PHE A 107 10.36 11.36 -3.11
CA PHE A 107 9.84 12.09 -1.95
C PHE A 107 9.88 13.58 -2.25
N GLU A 108 8.89 14.30 -1.77
CA GLU A 108 8.85 15.76 -1.78
C GLU A 108 8.50 16.26 -0.39
N ASP A 109 9.24 17.26 0.07
CA ASP A 109 8.92 17.94 1.32
C ASP A 109 7.74 18.89 1.06
N GLY A 110 6.74 18.88 1.94
CA GLY A 110 5.63 19.81 1.86
C GLY A 110 6.09 21.25 2.16
N GLU A 111 5.37 22.23 1.61
CA GLU A 111 5.70 23.66 1.75
C GLU A 111 5.74 24.11 3.22
N ASP A 112 4.95 23.47 4.08
CA ASP A 112 4.86 23.76 5.52
C ASP A 112 6.04 23.21 6.34
N GLY A 113 6.92 22.41 5.73
CA GLY A 113 8.07 21.75 6.37
C GLY A 113 7.71 20.67 7.40
N GLN A 114 6.41 20.38 7.60
CA GLN A 114 5.90 19.38 8.55
C GLN A 114 5.27 18.15 7.87
N THR A 115 4.96 18.27 6.58
CA THR A 115 4.40 17.21 5.76
C THR A 115 5.42 16.73 4.73
N ILE A 116 5.27 15.49 4.30
CA ILE A 116 6.05 14.88 3.23
C ILE A 116 5.11 14.16 2.28
N LYS A 117 5.45 14.17 1.01
CA LYS A 117 4.75 13.45 -0.07
C LYS A 117 5.63 12.31 -0.55
N ALA A 118 5.14 11.09 -0.41
CA ALA A 118 5.79 9.88 -0.93
C ALA A 118 5.08 9.44 -2.22
N TYR A 119 5.85 9.20 -3.28
CA TYR A 119 5.34 8.67 -4.54
C TYR A 119 5.83 7.25 -4.78
N ILE A 120 4.88 6.36 -5.03
CA ILE A 120 5.10 4.92 -5.16
C ILE A 120 4.55 4.46 -6.51
N SER A 121 5.24 3.54 -7.17
CA SER A 121 4.80 2.93 -8.42
C SER A 121 4.73 1.41 -8.29
N PHE A 122 3.55 0.85 -8.51
CA PHE A 122 3.27 -0.59 -8.53
C PHE A 122 3.20 -1.08 -9.98
N GLY A 123 4.31 -0.99 -10.70
CA GLY A 123 4.39 -1.43 -12.10
C GLY A 123 3.56 -0.59 -13.08
N GLY A 124 3.32 0.69 -12.77
CA GLY A 124 2.54 1.62 -13.59
C GLY A 124 1.29 2.16 -12.90
N LEU A 125 0.79 1.48 -11.86
CA LEU A 125 -0.22 2.03 -10.95
C LEU A 125 0.47 2.95 -9.95
N LEU A 126 0.10 4.22 -9.94
CA LEU A 126 0.75 5.22 -9.10
C LEU A 126 0.02 5.41 -7.78
N MET A 127 0.78 5.70 -6.74
CA MET A 127 0.27 6.13 -5.44
C MET A 127 1.02 7.38 -4.98
N ALA A 128 0.28 8.32 -4.41
CA ALA A 128 0.81 9.47 -3.70
C ALA A 128 0.24 9.47 -2.28
N LEU A 129 1.11 9.50 -1.28
CA LEU A 129 0.77 9.65 0.12
C LEU A 129 1.31 10.97 0.63
N GLU A 130 0.43 11.81 1.13
CA GLU A 130 0.76 13.08 1.77
C GLU A 130 0.38 13.00 3.23
N GLY A 131 1.34 13.27 4.13
CA GLY A 131 1.08 13.22 5.56
C GLY A 131 2.24 13.72 6.40
N PRO A 132 2.16 13.63 7.74
CA PRO A 132 3.19 14.12 8.65
C PRO A 132 4.47 13.28 8.54
N TYR A 133 5.64 13.92 8.64
CA TYR A 133 6.94 13.22 8.61
C TYR A 133 6.97 11.98 9.51
N LYS A 134 6.50 12.09 10.75
CA LYS A 134 6.52 11.01 11.74
C LYS A 134 5.84 9.72 11.26
N LYS A 135 4.79 9.83 10.44
CA LYS A 135 4.07 8.68 9.89
C LYS A 135 4.75 8.10 8.66
N LEU A 136 5.41 8.93 7.84
CA LEU A 136 5.95 8.53 6.54
C LEU A 136 7.47 8.29 6.55
N THR A 137 8.19 8.62 7.63
CA THR A 137 9.62 8.30 7.79
C THR A 137 9.98 6.83 7.54
N PRO A 138 9.20 5.84 8.02
CA PRO A 138 9.51 4.42 7.78
C PRO A 138 9.48 4.02 6.30
N LEU A 139 8.86 4.83 5.43
CA LEU A 139 8.77 4.56 4.00
C LEU A 139 10.06 4.86 3.24
N HIS A 140 11.16 5.27 3.90
CA HIS A 140 12.45 5.51 3.24
C HIS A 140 13.18 4.20 2.86
N VAL A 141 12.49 3.35 2.11
CA VAL A 141 12.96 2.08 1.53
C VAL A 141 12.72 2.08 0.02
N ASP A 142 13.46 1.24 -0.70
CA ASP A 142 13.30 1.17 -2.16
C ASP A 142 11.99 0.46 -2.57
N TYR A 143 11.78 -0.76 -2.09
CA TYR A 143 10.68 -1.62 -2.50
C TYR A 143 9.68 -1.81 -1.37
N VAL A 144 8.40 -1.84 -1.74
CA VAL A 144 7.28 -1.99 -0.81
C VAL A 144 6.18 -2.86 -1.41
N TYR A 145 5.47 -3.55 -0.52
CA TYR A 145 4.23 -4.24 -0.79
C TYR A 145 3.06 -3.38 -0.30
N LEU A 146 2.13 -3.08 -1.19
CA LEU A 146 0.81 -2.55 -0.86
C LEU A 146 -0.11 -3.72 -0.56
N LEU A 147 -0.77 -3.65 0.59
CA LEU A 147 -1.72 -4.61 1.09
C LEU A 147 -3.02 -3.85 1.42
N CYS A 148 -4.12 -4.23 0.77
CA CYS A 148 -5.41 -3.58 0.97
C CYS A 148 -6.51 -4.59 1.31
N LYS A 149 -7.41 -4.16 2.20
CA LYS A 149 -8.65 -4.87 2.54
C LYS A 149 -9.75 -3.86 2.88
N LYS A 150 -11.00 -4.26 2.73
CA LYS A 150 -12.16 -3.46 3.16
C LYS A 150 -12.53 -3.71 4.62
#